data_AF-A0A529GK89-F1
#
_entry.id   AF-A0A529GK89-F1
#
_cell.length_a   1.000
_cell.length_b   1.000
_cell.length_c   1.000
_cell.angle_alpha   90.00
_cell.angle_beta   90.00
_cell.angle_gamma   90.00
#
_symmetry.space_group_name_H-M   'P 1'
#
loop_
_entity.id
_entity.type
_entity.pdbx_description
1 polymer ?
#
loop_
_entity_poly.entity_id
_entity_poly.type
_entity_poly.pdbx_seq_one_letter_code
_entity_poly.pdbx_strand_id
1 'polypeptide(L)'
;LIGITLAGWPRVSLVELAPALVLIGAGQSMLFSGLFRAVLGDVPSHLAGVGSGVLITLQQSGLALGVATLGTLYLALEPTGIAQAFATVIASQLLIIVALVLCIGLLPRFNKHQGHAQPVEL
;
A
#
# COMPACT_ATOMS: atom_id res chain seq x y z
N LEU A 1 1.60 11.94 11.25
CA LEU A 1 2.96 12.20 10.70
C LEU A 1 3.12 13.65 10.24
N ILE A 2 2.32 14.16 9.29
CA ILE A 2 2.41 15.55 8.78
C ILE A 2 2.41 16.62 9.91
N GLY A 3 1.46 16.53 10.85
CA GLY A 3 1.38 17.48 11.98
C GLY A 3 2.58 17.38 12.94
N ILE A 4 3.12 16.17 13.14
CA ILE A 4 4.30 15.93 14.00
C ILE A 4 5.55 16.52 13.34
N THR A 5 5.70 16.34 12.03
CA THR A 5 6.84 16.87 11.27
C THR A 5 6.82 18.39 11.13
N LEU A 6 5.63 19.01 11.03
CA LEU A 6 5.52 20.47 10.90
C LEU A 6 5.64 21.20 12.26
N ALA A 7 5.15 20.61 13.35
CA ALA A 7 5.16 21.23 14.67
C ALA A 7 6.41 20.88 15.50
N GLY A 8 7.00 19.69 15.28
CA GLY A 8 8.08 19.16 16.11
C GLY A 8 9.48 19.33 15.55
N TRP A 9 9.66 19.83 14.31
CA TRP A 9 11.00 19.97 13.73
C TRP A 9 11.80 21.08 14.42
N PRO A 10 13.04 20.84 14.89
CA PRO A 10 13.88 19.65 14.68
C PRO A 10 13.92 18.63 15.84
N ARG A 11 13.13 18.81 16.91
CA ARG A 11 13.05 17.92 18.08
C ARG A 11 11.86 16.96 18.00
N VAL A 12 11.86 16.08 17.01
CA VAL A 12 10.85 15.00 16.91
C VAL A 12 11.28 13.84 17.81
N SER A 13 10.46 13.49 18.79
CA SER A 13 10.72 12.35 19.68
C SER A 13 10.27 11.03 19.06
N LEU A 14 11.06 9.96 19.21
CA LEU A 14 10.68 8.61 18.75
C LEU A 14 9.37 8.13 19.41
N VAL A 15 9.10 8.58 20.64
CA VAL A 15 7.89 8.24 21.40
C VAL A 15 6.65 8.88 20.76
N GLU A 16 6.79 10.06 20.15
CA GLU A 16 5.68 10.73 19.44
C GLU A 16 5.34 10.05 18.11
N LEU A 17 6.34 9.42 17.48
CA LEU A 17 6.16 8.66 16.24
C LEU A 17 5.66 7.23 16.50
N ALA A 18 5.98 6.66 17.66
CA ALA A 18 5.61 5.30 18.04
C ALA A 18 4.13 4.94 17.78
N PRO A 19 3.12 5.73 18.22
CA PRO A 19 1.72 5.38 17.97
C PRO A 19 1.38 5.36 16.47
N ALA A 20 1.93 6.28 15.68
CA ALA A 20 1.72 6.29 14.23
C ALA A 20 2.36 5.07 13.57
N LEU A 21 3.56 4.68 14.00
CA LEU A 21 4.26 3.50 13.48
C LEU A 21 3.54 2.20 13.82
N VAL A 22 2.99 2.08 15.04
CA VAL A 22 2.18 0.92 15.44
C VAL A 22 0.93 0.80 14.56
N LEU A 23 0.22 1.91 14.33
CA LEU A 23 -0.95 1.92 13.45
C LEU A 23 -0.61 1.55 12.01
N ILE A 24 0.50 2.08 11.48
CA ILE A 24 0.99 1.73 10.14
C ILE A 24 1.31 0.23 10.10
N GLY A 25 2.06 -0.30 11.06
CA GLY A 25 2.42 -1.72 11.13
C GLY A 25 1.19 -2.63 11.17
N ALA A 26 0.22 -2.32 12.03
CA ALA A 26 -1.03 -3.07 12.12
C ALA A 26 -1.80 -3.05 10.79
N GLY A 27 -1.90 -1.89 10.14
CA GLY A 27 -2.53 -1.76 8.83
C GLY A 27 -1.79 -2.55 7.74
N GLN A 28 -0.46 -2.51 7.74
CA GLN A 28 0.36 -3.26 6.77
C GLN A 28 0.15 -4.78 6.89
N SER A 29 0.06 -5.33 8.11
CA SER A 29 -0.20 -6.76 8.30
C SER A 29 -1.56 -7.18 7.73
N MET A 30 -2.60 -6.35 7.91
CA MET A 30 -3.92 -6.63 7.31
C MET A 30 -3.88 -6.61 5.79
N LEU A 31 -3.18 -5.63 5.20
CA LEU A 31 -3.03 -5.54 3.74
C LEU A 31 -2.27 -6.74 3.17
N PHE A 32 -1.14 -7.11 3.76
CA PHE A 32 -0.33 -8.25 3.30
C PHE A 32 -1.13 -9.56 3.40
N SER A 33 -1.82 -9.78 4.52
CA SER A 33 -2.63 -10.98 4.73
C SER A 33 -3.78 -11.08 3.72
N GLY A 34 -4.48 -9.96 3.48
CA GLY A 34 -5.56 -9.89 2.50
C GLY A 34 -5.08 -10.12 1.07
N LEU A 35 -3.97 -9.50 0.69
CA LEU A 35 -3.39 -9.61 -0.65
C LEU A 35 -2.92 -11.03 -0.96
N PHE A 36 -2.17 -11.65 -0.05
CA PHE A 36 -1.74 -13.05 -0.22
C PHE A 36 -2.93 -14.00 -0.31
N ARG A 37 -3.94 -13.80 0.54
CA ARG A 37 -5.13 -14.65 0.54
C ARG A 37 -5.99 -14.46 -0.71
N ALA A 38 -6.08 -13.24 -1.25
CA ALA A 38 -6.76 -12.97 -2.51
C ALA A 38 -6.05 -13.65 -3.69
N VAL A 39 -4.72 -13.49 -3.79
CA VAL A 39 -3.94 -14.07 -4.89
C VAL A 39 -3.91 -15.59 -4.82
N LEU A 40 -3.67 -16.17 -3.63
CA LEU A 40 -3.62 -17.62 -3.45
C LEU A 40 -5.01 -18.27 -3.51
N GLY A 41 -6.09 -17.51 -3.28
CA GLY A 41 -7.46 -18.01 -3.43
C GLY A 41 -7.79 -18.41 -4.87
N ASP A 42 -7.20 -17.73 -5.85
CA ASP A 42 -7.44 -17.97 -7.29
C ASP A 42 -6.37 -18.88 -7.93
N VAL A 43 -5.31 -19.26 -7.20
CA VAL A 43 -4.19 -20.06 -7.72
C VAL A 43 -4.31 -21.53 -7.27
N PRO A 44 -4.22 -22.51 -8.19
CA PRO A 44 -4.17 -23.94 -7.82
C PRO A 44 -3.07 -24.24 -6.80
N SER A 45 -3.34 -25.09 -5.82
CA SER A 45 -2.42 -25.38 -4.70
C SER A 45 -1.02 -25.83 -5.13
N HIS A 46 -0.91 -26.54 -6.26
CA HIS A 46 0.38 -26.97 -6.83
C HIS A 46 1.23 -25.82 -7.42
N LEU A 47 0.62 -24.65 -7.67
CA LEU A 47 1.28 -23.44 -8.18
C LEU A 47 1.37 -22.32 -7.13
N ALA A 48 0.97 -22.57 -5.87
CA ALA A 48 0.96 -21.56 -4.82
C ALA A 48 2.34 -20.90 -4.59
N GLY A 49 3.43 -21.66 -4.78
CA GLY A 49 4.79 -21.13 -4.73
C GLY A 49 5.10 -20.14 -5.87
N VAL A 50 4.65 -20.44 -7.10
CA VAL A 50 4.82 -19.55 -8.26
C VAL A 50 3.98 -18.29 -8.10
N GLY A 51 2.72 -18.41 -7.67
CA GLY A 51 1.84 -17.28 -7.42
C GLY A 51 2.39 -16.33 -6.34
N SER A 52 2.90 -16.89 -5.25
CA SER A 52 3.56 -16.12 -4.18
C SER A 52 4.83 -15.43 -4.67
N GLY A 53 5.66 -16.11 -5.46
CA GLY A 53 6.90 -15.54 -6.02
C GLY A 53 6.64 -14.36 -6.95
N VAL A 54 5.65 -14.48 -7.84
CA VAL A 54 5.21 -13.37 -8.72
C VAL A 54 4.68 -12.21 -7.90
N LEU A 55 3.83 -12.48 -6.90
CA LEU A 55 3.29 -11.46 -6.02
C LEU A 55 4.39 -10.69 -5.27
N ILE A 56 5.40 -11.37 -4.73
CA ILE A 56 6.53 -10.73 -4.05
C ILE A 56 7.32 -9.87 -5.05
N THR A 57 7.58 -10.37 -6.25
CA THR A 57 8.31 -9.63 -7.29
C THR A 57 7.58 -8.35 -7.69
N LEU A 58 6.26 -8.41 -7.87
CA LEU A 58 5.43 -7.23 -8.13
C LEU A 58 5.48 -6.24 -6.97
N GLN A 59 5.40 -6.72 -5.72
CA GLN A 59 5.47 -5.86 -4.54
C GLN A 59 6.83 -5.15 -4.45
N GLN A 60 7.94 -5.87 -4.60
CA GLN A 60 9.27 -5.28 -4.56
C GLN A 60 9.48 -4.28 -5.70
N SER A 61 8.98 -4.60 -6.91
CA SER A 61 9.05 -3.69 -8.05
C SER A 61 8.24 -2.42 -7.80
N GLY A 62 7.01 -2.55 -7.29
CA GLY A 62 6.15 -1.42 -6.94
C GLY A 62 6.73 -0.56 -5.82
N LEU A 63 7.32 -1.17 -4.79
CA LEU A 63 8.02 -0.46 -3.72
C LEU A 63 9.21 0.34 -4.28
N ALA A 64 10.04 -0.28 -5.12
CA ALA A 64 11.17 0.40 -5.76
C ALA A 64 10.70 1.60 -6.60
N LEU A 65 9.65 1.43 -7.39
CA LEU A 65 9.08 2.47 -8.25
C LEU A 65 8.48 3.62 -7.42
N GLY A 66 7.77 3.30 -6.35
CA GLY A 66 7.20 4.28 -5.42
C GLY A 66 8.30 5.08 -4.70
N VAL A 67 9.32 4.40 -4.18
CA VAL A 67 10.47 5.04 -3.52
C VAL A 67 11.22 5.95 -4.49
N ALA A 68 11.46 5.50 -5.73
CA ALA A 68 12.10 6.34 -6.74
C ALA A 68 11.27 7.60 -7.04
N THR A 69 9.96 7.45 -7.23
CA THR A 69 9.06 8.56 -7.56
C THR A 69 8.95 9.58 -6.43
N LEU A 70 8.70 9.11 -5.19
CA LEU A 70 8.62 9.98 -4.01
C LEU A 70 9.96 10.60 -3.65
N GLY A 71 11.06 9.87 -3.85
CA GLY A 71 12.42 10.38 -3.68
C GLY A 71 12.74 11.50 -4.67
N THR A 72 12.39 11.34 -5.96
CA THR A 72 12.51 12.40 -6.96
C THR A 72 11.66 13.61 -6.59
N LEU A 73 10.41 13.40 -6.13
CA LEU A 73 9.56 14.49 -5.66
C LEU A 73 10.18 15.23 -4.47
N TYR A 74 10.74 14.50 -3.50
CA TYR A 74 11.44 15.09 -2.37
C TYR A 74 12.62 15.94 -2.82
N LEU A 75 13.49 15.42 -3.70
CA LEU A 75 14.65 16.14 -4.22
C LEU A 75 14.24 17.40 -5.01
N ALA A 76 13.12 17.35 -5.72
CA ALA A 76 12.59 18.53 -6.42
C ALA A 76 12.09 19.63 -5.45
N LEU A 77 11.63 19.25 -4.25
CA LEU A 77 11.11 20.18 -3.23
C LEU A 77 12.11 20.53 -2.12
N GLU A 78 13.28 19.90 -2.10
CA GLU A 78 14.38 20.17 -1.17
C GLU A 78 14.73 21.67 -1.00
N PRO A 79 14.72 22.51 -2.06
CA PRO A 79 15.01 23.94 -1.94
C PRO A 79 14.02 24.72 -1.06
N THR A 80 12.82 24.18 -0.85
CA THR A 80 11.73 24.81 -0.07
C THR A 80 11.86 24.56 1.44
N GLY A 81 12.82 23.72 1.86
CA GLY A 81 13.08 23.34 3.25
C GLY A 81 12.60 21.93 3.60
N ILE A 82 13.43 21.21 4.38
CA ILE A 82 13.28 19.77 4.68
C ILE A 82 11.89 19.43 5.23
N ALA A 83 11.38 20.19 6.20
CA ALA A 83 10.09 19.91 6.83
C ALA A 83 8.91 20.06 5.85
N GLN A 84 8.95 21.07 4.97
CA GLN A 84 7.92 21.32 3.97
C GLN A 84 7.97 20.28 2.84
N ALA A 85 9.18 19.93 2.38
CA ALA A 85 9.38 18.86 1.41
C ALA A 85 8.86 17.51 1.93
N PHE A 86 9.22 17.12 3.16
CA PHE A 86 8.72 15.89 3.79
C PHE A 86 7.20 15.90 3.97
N ALA A 87 6.63 17.00 4.46
CA ALA A 87 5.18 17.13 4.63
C ALA A 87 4.43 16.96 3.31
N THR A 88 4.94 17.55 2.23
CA THR A 88 4.34 17.47 0.89
C THR A 88 4.41 16.05 0.32
N VAL A 89 5.54 15.36 0.49
CA VAL A 89 5.69 13.96 0.06
C VAL A 89 4.75 13.02 0.83
N ILE A 90 4.59 13.22 2.14
CA ILE A 90 3.62 12.44 2.94
C ILE A 90 2.18 12.76 2.50
N ALA A 91 1.87 14.02 2.19
CA ALA A 91 0.56 14.43 1.71
C ALA A 91 0.24 13.84 0.33
N SER A 92 1.19 13.84 -0.60
CA SER A 92 1.01 13.22 -1.93
C SER A 92 0.82 11.71 -1.81
N GLN A 93 1.59 11.05 -0.94
CA GLN A 93 1.39 9.62 -0.65
C GLN A 93 0.00 9.33 -0.10
N LEU A 94 -0.49 10.14 0.84
CA LEU A 94 -1.84 9.98 1.39
C LEU A 94 -2.91 10.19 0.31
N LEU A 95 -2.74 11.19 -0.56
CA LEU A 95 -3.66 11.47 -1.67
C LEU A 95 -3.73 10.28 -2.63
N ILE A 96 -2.59 9.68 -2.98
CA ILE A 96 -2.53 8.48 -3.84
C ILE A 96 -3.31 7.33 -3.20
N ILE A 97 -3.12 7.09 -1.90
CA ILE A 97 -3.84 6.03 -1.17
C ILE A 97 -5.35 6.30 -1.18
N VAL A 98 -5.77 7.53 -0.86
CA VAL A 98 -7.19 7.90 -0.84
C VAL A 98 -7.80 7.76 -2.24
N ALA A 99 -7.12 8.24 -3.28
CA ALA A 99 -7.56 8.08 -4.66
C ALA A 99 -7.69 6.60 -5.06
N LEU A 100 -6.73 5.76 -4.68
CA LEU A 100 -6.79 4.33 -4.94
C LEU A 100 -7.98 3.66 -4.23
N VAL A 101 -8.19 3.97 -2.94
CA VAL A 101 -9.32 3.44 -2.16
C VAL A 101 -10.66 3.88 -2.76
N LEU A 102 -10.76 5.16 -3.17
CA LEU A 102 -11.95 5.67 -3.85
C LEU A 102 -12.17 4.96 -5.17
N CYS A 103 -11.15 4.82 -6.02
CA CYS A 103 -11.24 4.09 -7.29
C CYS A 103 -11.71 2.65 -7.08
N ILE A 104 -11.17 1.94 -6.07
CA ILE A 104 -11.60 0.58 -5.72
C ILE A 104 -13.06 0.56 -5.24
N GLY A 105 -13.48 1.55 -4.45
CA GLY A 105 -14.86 1.68 -3.98
C GLY A 105 -15.86 2.06 -5.08
N LEU A 106 -15.40 2.79 -6.09
CA LEU A 106 -16.18 3.23 -7.26
C LEU A 106 -16.31 2.14 -8.33
N LEU A 107 -15.40 1.15 -8.34
CA LEU A 107 -15.53 0.00 -9.24
C LEU A 107 -16.80 -0.77 -8.86
N PRO A 108 -17.79 -0.87 -9.77
CA PRO A 108 -18.98 -1.65 -9.51
C PRO A 108 -18.53 -3.08 -9.25
N ARG A 109 -18.87 -3.57 -8.06
CA ARG A 109 -18.56 -4.93 -7.62
C ARG A 109 -19.21 -5.88 -8.61
N PHE A 110 -18.47 -6.30 -9.64
CA PHE A 110 -18.86 -7.39 -10.51
C PHE A 110 -18.78 -8.67 -9.68
N ASN A 111 -19.81 -8.86 -8.85
CA ASN A 111 -20.20 -10.15 -8.32
C ASN A 111 -20.68 -10.97 -9.52
N LYS A 112 -19.74 -11.42 -10.37
CA LYS A 112 -20.04 -12.43 -11.38
C LYS A 112 -20.43 -13.67 -10.60
N HIS A 113 -21.72 -13.91 -10.57
CA HIS A 113 -22.38 -15.16 -10.23
C HIS A 113 -21.43 -16.35 -10.41
N GLN A 114 -21.09 -17.02 -9.31
CA GLN A 114 -20.75 -18.43 -9.38
C GLN A 114 -22.02 -19.16 -9.83
N GLY A 115 -22.18 -19.26 -11.15
CA GLY A 115 -23.17 -20.11 -11.78
C GLY A 115 -22.94 -21.53 -11.27
N HIS A 116 -23.89 -22.01 -10.47
CA HIS A 116 -24.00 -23.41 -10.13
C HIS A 116 -24.29 -24.24 -11.39
N ALA A 117 -23.79 -25.49 -11.36
CA ALA A 117 -24.09 -26.64 -12.23
C ALA A 117 -23.23 -26.75 -13.52
N GLN A 118 -22.62 -27.91 -13.81
CA GLN A 118 -23.20 -29.25 -13.76
C GLN A 118 -22.26 -30.31 -13.14
N PRO A 119 -22.80 -31.32 -12.42
CA PRO A 119 -22.06 -32.54 -12.14
C PRO A 119 -21.81 -33.27 -13.46
N VAL A 120 -20.59 -33.77 -13.64
CA VAL A 120 -20.22 -34.65 -14.74
C VAL A 120 -20.99 -35.96 -14.53
N GLU A 121 -22.11 -36.13 -15.23
CA GLU A 121 -22.70 -37.44 -15.45
C GLU A 121 -21.78 -38.26 -16.36
N LEU A 122 -21.61 -39.52 -15.95
CA LEU A 122 -20.66 -40.52 -16.42
C LEU A 122 -20.83 -40.90 -17.89
#